data_AF-A0AAW2NUQ4-F1
#
_entry.id   AF-A0AAW2NUQ4-F1
#
_cell.length_a   1.000
_cell.length_b   1.000
_cell.length_c   1.000
_cell.angle_alpha   90.00
_cell.angle_beta   90.00
_cell.angle_gamma   90.00
#
_symmetry.space_group_name_H-M   'P 1'
#
loop_
_entity.id
_entity.type
_entity.pdbx_description
1 polymer ?
#
loop_
_entity_poly.entity_id
_entity_poly.type
_entity_poly.pdbx_seq_one_letter_code
_entity_poly.pdbx_strand_id
1 'polypeptide(L)'
;MVYQNNGIICSTTASNYCVRILSTINRELLKPAASVALHRHSNGLVHVLPPDADSSISLLTQSEKPDVTYNMDGFDQTVNVKVIMATNRADTLDPALLRPGRLDRKIEFPLPDRRQKRLVFRMTVFMHLFSLG
;
A
#
# COMPACT_ATOMS: atom_id res chain seq x y z
N MET A 1 -17.44 -5.68 -20.70
CA MET A 1 -18.87 -5.97 -20.42
C MET A 1 -19.12 -7.44 -20.73
N VAL A 2 -19.57 -8.21 -19.74
CA VAL A 2 -19.86 -9.64 -19.87
C VAL A 2 -21.34 -9.80 -20.21
N TYR A 3 -21.67 -10.49 -21.29
CA TYR A 3 -23.05 -10.82 -21.67
C TYR A 3 -23.21 -12.33 -21.70
N GLN A 4 -24.12 -12.85 -20.87
CA GLN A 4 -24.41 -14.28 -20.76
C GLN A 4 -23.16 -15.12 -20.48
N ASN A 5 -22.53 -15.70 -21.51
CA ASN A 5 -21.34 -16.54 -21.42
C ASN A 5 -20.15 -15.98 -22.22
N ASN A 6 -20.27 -14.77 -22.75
CA ASN A 6 -19.24 -14.16 -23.57
C ASN A 6 -18.73 -12.88 -22.91
N GLY A 7 -17.40 -12.70 -22.94
CA GLY A 7 -16.72 -11.49 -22.53
C GLY A 7 -15.97 -10.89 -23.72
N ILE A 8 -15.83 -9.56 -23.72
CA ILE A 8 -14.93 -8.87 -24.64
C ILE A 8 -13.59 -8.67 -23.93
N ILE A 9 -12.51 -9.06 -24.60
CA ILE A 9 -11.14 -8.84 -24.15
C ILE A 9 -10.37 -8.00 -25.16
N CYS A 10 -9.40 -7.25 -24.68
CA CYS A 10 -8.44 -6.52 -25.51
C CYS A 10 -7.13 -7.32 -25.55
N SER A 11 -6.63 -7.63 -26.74
CA SER A 11 -5.29 -8.18 -26.91
C SER A 11 -4.22 -7.09 -26.84
N THR A 12 -2.99 -7.47 -26.53
CA THR A 12 -1.80 -6.61 -26.58
C THR A 12 -1.52 -6.06 -27.98
N THR A 13 -2.07 -6.68 -29.03
CA THR A 13 -2.02 -6.19 -30.42
C THR A 13 -3.15 -5.22 -30.77
N ALA A 14 -3.84 -4.66 -29.76
CA ALA A 14 -4.95 -3.69 -29.89
C ALA A 14 -6.19 -4.20 -30.66
N SER A 15 -6.31 -5.51 -30.87
CA SER A 15 -7.50 -6.16 -31.40
C SER A 15 -8.42 -6.63 -30.27
N ASN A 16 -9.73 -6.39 -30.43
CA ASN A 16 -10.75 -6.83 -29.50
C ASN A 16 -11.27 -8.21 -29.93
N TYR A 17 -11.40 -9.13 -28.97
CA TYR A 17 -11.93 -10.47 -29.22
C TYR A 17 -13.10 -10.77 -28.26
N CYS A 18 -14.11 -11.45 -28.79
CA CYS A 18 -15.15 -12.06 -27.99
C CYS A 18 -14.68 -13.46 -27.55
N VAL A 19 -14.61 -13.70 -26.25
CA VAL A 19 -14.20 -14.98 -25.67
C VAL A 19 -15.32 -15.59 -24.85
N ARG A 20 -15.40 -16.93 -24.88
CA ARG A 20 -16.31 -17.67 -24.02
C ARG A 20 -15.75 -17.75 -22.61
N ILE A 21 -16.57 -17.40 -21.62
CA ILE A 21 -16.24 -17.52 -20.20
C ILE A 21 -16.61 -18.93 -19.75
N LEU A 22 -15.62 -19.67 -19.24
CA LEU A 22 -15.87 -20.99 -18.67
C LEU A 22 -16.59 -20.87 -17.32
N SER A 23 -17.45 -21.84 -17.01
CA SER A 23 -18.25 -21.86 -15.76
C SER A 23 -17.41 -22.05 -14.50
N THR A 24 -16.13 -22.42 -14.65
CA THR A 24 -15.17 -22.59 -13.55
C THR A 24 -14.70 -21.27 -12.93
N ILE A 25 -15.07 -20.12 -13.50
CA ILE A 25 -14.61 -18.80 -13.06
C ILE A 25 -15.72 -18.05 -12.35
N ASN A 26 -15.42 -17.52 -11.15
CA ASN A 26 -16.33 -16.62 -10.47
C ASN A 26 -16.41 -15.29 -11.24
N ARG A 27 -17.60 -15.00 -11.75
CA ARG A 27 -17.91 -13.80 -12.54
C ARG A 27 -17.73 -12.50 -11.75
N GLU A 28 -17.84 -12.56 -10.43
CA GLU A 28 -17.62 -11.41 -9.54
C GLU A 28 -16.16 -10.93 -9.54
N LEU A 29 -15.22 -11.81 -9.92
CA LEU A 29 -13.81 -11.46 -10.04
C LEU A 29 -13.47 -10.77 -11.36
N LEU A 30 -14.38 -10.79 -12.35
CA LEU A 30 -14.17 -10.16 -13.64
C LEU A 30 -14.43 -8.65 -13.56
N LYS A 31 -13.39 -7.91 -13.16
CA LYS A 31 -13.40 -6.44 -13.18
C LYS A 31 -12.89 -5.92 -14.54
N PRO A 32 -13.36 -4.75 -15.00
CA PRO A 32 -12.72 -4.06 -16.11
C PRO A 32 -11.21 -3.90 -15.87
N ALA A 33 -10.40 -4.06 -16.92
CA ALA A 33 -8.93 -4.02 -16.87
C ALA A 33 -8.23 -5.15 -16.10
N ALA A 34 -8.94 -6.18 -15.63
CA ALA A 34 -8.30 -7.38 -15.09
C ALA A 34 -7.57 -8.15 -16.20
N SER A 35 -6.33 -8.56 -15.92
CA SER A 35 -5.58 -9.48 -16.77
C SER A 35 -6.21 -10.89 -16.69
N VAL A 36 -6.36 -11.57 -17.83
CA VAL A 36 -7.05 -12.87 -17.90
C VAL A 36 -6.24 -13.87 -18.71
N ALA A 37 -6.28 -15.14 -18.30
CA ALA A 37 -5.67 -16.26 -19.00
C ALA A 37 -6.67 -16.93 -19.93
N LEU A 38 -6.26 -17.14 -21.18
CA LEU A 38 -7.05 -17.80 -22.21
C LEU A 38 -6.49 -19.19 -22.54
N HIS A 39 -7.38 -20.11 -22.89
CA HIS A 39 -7.01 -21.42 -23.39
C HIS A 39 -6.50 -21.33 -24.84
N ARG A 40 -5.33 -21.92 -25.12
CA ARG A 40 -4.61 -21.80 -26.41
C ARG A 40 -5.41 -22.17 -27.66
N HIS A 41 -6.32 -23.14 -27.57
CA HIS A 41 -7.03 -23.68 -28.74
C HIS A 41 -8.48 -23.21 -28.84
N SER A 42 -9.13 -22.95 -27.72
CA SER A 42 -10.56 -22.58 -27.69
C SER A 42 -10.78 -21.10 -27.41
N ASN A 43 -9.71 -20.35 -27.10
CA ASN A 43 -9.75 -18.96 -26.63
C ASN A 43 -10.75 -18.76 -25.48
N GLY A 44 -11.07 -19.82 -24.73
CA GLY A 44 -11.93 -19.75 -23.56
C GLY A 44 -11.20 -19.08 -22.41
N LEU A 45 -11.88 -18.20 -21.69
CA LEU A 45 -11.36 -17.59 -20.46
C LEU A 45 -11.28 -18.69 -19.39
N VAL A 46 -10.06 -18.96 -18.91
CA VAL A 46 -9.77 -20.04 -17.92
C VAL A 46 -9.54 -19.49 -16.52
N HIS A 47 -8.86 -18.35 -16.41
CA HIS A 47 -8.54 -17.76 -15.12
C HIS A 47 -8.42 -16.24 -15.19
N VAL A 48 -8.66 -15.58 -14.06
CA VAL A 48 -8.32 -14.16 -13.87
C VAL A 48 -6.93 -14.15 -13.24
N LEU A 49 -5.98 -13.50 -13.89
CA LEU A 49 -4.65 -13.33 -13.33
C LEU A 49 -4.74 -12.35 -12.15
N PRO A 50 -3.90 -12.53 -11.11
CA PRO A 50 -3.81 -11.52 -10.07
C PRO A 50 -3.58 -10.15 -10.72
N PRO A 51 -4.17 -9.06 -10.18
CA PRO A 51 -3.87 -7.74 -10.69
C PRO A 51 -2.35 -7.58 -10.68
N ASP A 52 -1.81 -7.03 -11.77
CA ASP A 52 -0.40 -6.69 -11.84
C ASP A 52 -0.12 -5.67 -10.72
N ALA A 53 0.24 -6.18 -9.54
CA ALA A 53 0.82 -5.35 -8.51
C ALA A 53 2.18 -4.97 -9.07
N ASP A 54 2.38 -3.69 -9.37
CA ASP A 54 3.68 -3.19 -9.79
C ASP A 54 4.73 -3.71 -8.81
N SER A 55 5.83 -4.27 -9.33
CA SER A 55 6.91 -4.81 -8.51
C SER A 55 7.44 -3.79 -7.49
N SER A 56 7.29 -2.50 -7.79
CA SER A 56 7.57 -1.37 -6.88
C SER A 56 6.68 -1.32 -5.63
N ILE A 57 5.43 -1.77 -5.69
CA ILE A 57 4.51 -1.82 -4.52
C ILE A 57 4.90 -2.96 -3.58
N SER A 58 5.30 -4.11 -4.14
CA SER A 58 5.77 -5.26 -3.36
C SER A 58 7.03 -4.91 -2.55
N LEU A 59 7.92 -4.09 -3.11
CA LEU A 59 9.11 -3.59 -2.40
C LEU A 59 8.78 -2.66 -1.22
N LEU A 60 7.62 -2.01 -1.25
CA LEU A 60 7.15 -1.11 -0.19
C LEU A 60 6.34 -1.83 0.89
N THR A 61 5.98 -3.09 0.67
CA THR A 61 5.25 -3.89 1.65
C THR A 61 6.25 -4.43 2.67
N GLN A 62 6.36 -3.79 3.83
CA GLN A 62 7.27 -4.22 4.88
C GLN A 62 6.84 -5.60 5.41
N SER A 63 7.65 -6.63 5.16
CA SER A 63 7.35 -8.02 5.53
C SER A 63 7.61 -8.35 7.00
N GLU A 64 8.38 -7.51 7.70
CA GLU A 64 8.83 -7.74 9.08
C GLU A 64 8.32 -6.62 10.01
N LYS A 65 7.59 -7.02 11.06
CA LYS A 65 7.04 -6.09 12.04
C LYS A 65 8.16 -5.62 12.99
N PRO A 66 8.31 -4.31 13.27
CA PRO A 66 9.29 -3.84 14.24
C PRO A 66 8.94 -4.29 15.68
N ASP A 67 9.96 -4.52 16.51
CA ASP A 67 9.82 -4.92 17.92
C ASP A 67 9.19 -3.84 18.82
N VAL A 68 9.12 -2.61 18.33
CA VAL A 68 8.63 -1.47 19.10
C VAL A 68 7.16 -1.24 18.80
N THR A 69 6.31 -1.38 19.82
CA THR A 69 4.86 -1.14 19.72
C THR A 69 4.48 0.13 20.46
N TYR A 70 3.75 1.03 19.79
CA TYR A 70 3.18 2.23 20.40
C TYR A 70 1.67 2.25 20.19
N ASN A 71 0.91 2.57 21.25
CA ASN A 71 -0.54 2.77 21.15
C ASN A 71 -0.80 4.16 20.57
N MET A 72 -1.27 4.24 19.33
CA MET A 72 -1.69 5.49 18.69
C MET A 72 -3.15 5.79 19.02
N ASP A 73 -3.39 6.45 20.15
CA ASP A 73 -4.71 6.99 20.50
C ASP A 73 -4.95 8.33 19.74
N GLY A 74 -6.18 8.56 19.27
CA GLY A 74 -6.57 9.82 18.60
C GLY A 74 -6.72 9.82 17.07
N PHE A 75 -6.77 8.65 16.42
CA PHE A 75 -7.15 8.53 15.01
C PHE A 75 -8.58 8.00 14.86
N ASP A 76 -9.34 8.57 13.91
CA ASP A 76 -10.69 8.10 13.59
C ASP A 76 -10.65 6.65 13.10
N GLN A 77 -11.53 5.80 13.64
CA GLN A 77 -11.56 4.36 13.40
C GLN A 77 -12.23 3.99 12.07
N THR A 78 -12.84 4.97 11.40
CA THR A 78 -13.59 4.78 10.15
C THR A 78 -12.70 4.59 8.92
N VAL A 79 -11.43 5.00 8.99
CA VAL A 79 -10.48 4.94 7.86
C VAL A 79 -9.40 3.90 8.13
N ASN A 80 -9.39 2.81 7.36
CA ASN A 80 -8.43 1.70 7.52
C ASN A 80 -7.00 2.03 7.06
N VAL A 81 -6.78 3.18 6.44
CA VAL A 81 -5.46 3.61 5.95
C VAL A 81 -5.04 4.87 6.68
N LYS A 82 -3.91 4.80 7.38
CA LYS A 82 -3.27 5.94 8.04
C LYS A 82 -1.99 6.28 7.29
N VAL A 83 -1.77 7.57 7.04
CA VAL A 83 -0.56 8.06 6.34
C VAL A 83 0.29 8.82 7.35
N ILE A 84 1.55 8.45 7.48
CA ILE A 84 2.56 9.14 8.29
C ILE A 84 3.61 9.70 7.32
N MET A 85 3.96 10.97 7.48
CA MET A 85 5.01 11.63 6.70
C MET A 85 6.04 12.24 7.64
N ALA A 86 7.31 12.17 7.27
CA ALA A 86 8.41 12.81 7.98
C ALA A 86 9.25 13.63 7.00
N THR A 87 9.51 14.90 7.33
CA THR A 87 10.37 15.79 6.54
C THR A 87 11.24 16.64 7.46
N ASN A 88 12.49 16.86 7.07
CA ASN A 88 13.40 17.79 7.73
C ASN A 88 13.28 19.22 7.18
N ARG A 89 12.48 19.42 6.12
CA ARG A 89 12.26 20.70 5.44
C ARG A 89 10.78 20.93 5.20
N ALA A 90 10.06 21.32 6.26
CA ALA A 90 8.63 21.63 6.18
C ALA A 90 8.35 22.93 5.41
N ASP A 91 9.33 23.81 5.31
CA ASP A 91 9.30 25.08 4.56
C ASP A 91 9.16 24.87 3.05
N THR A 92 9.68 23.77 2.51
CA THR A 92 9.62 23.45 1.08
C THR A 92 8.38 22.62 0.70
N LEU A 93 7.49 22.32 1.66
CA LEU A 93 6.32 21.48 1.41
C LEU A 93 5.24 22.28 0.63
N ASP A 94 4.56 21.63 -0.31
CA ASP A 94 3.44 22.24 -1.02
C ASP A 94 2.33 22.64 -0.01
N PRO A 95 1.92 23.92 0.06
CA PRO A 95 0.83 24.37 0.92
C PRO A 95 -0.49 23.63 0.70
N ALA A 96 -0.70 23.02 -0.47
CA ALA A 96 -1.88 22.21 -0.76
C ALA A 96 -1.98 20.96 0.14
N LEU A 97 -0.84 20.42 0.60
CA LEU A 97 -0.80 19.27 1.52
C LEU A 97 -1.17 19.65 2.95
N LEU A 98 -1.01 20.92 3.34
CA LEU A 98 -1.35 21.45 4.66
C LEU A 98 -2.84 21.83 4.78
N ARG A 99 -3.61 21.70 3.69
CA ARG A 99 -5.04 21.99 3.72
C ARG A 99 -5.77 20.93 4.56
N PRO A 100 -6.84 21.33 5.28
CA PRO A 100 -7.68 20.40 6.02
C PRO A 100 -8.18 19.25 5.14
N GLY A 101 -8.14 18.02 5.67
CA GLY A 101 -8.48 16.78 4.97
C GLY A 101 -7.31 16.12 4.23
N ARG A 102 -6.07 16.60 4.42
CA ARG A 102 -4.84 16.01 3.85
C ARG A 102 -3.84 15.64 4.94
N LEU A 103 -3.18 16.64 5.53
CA LEU A 103 -2.25 16.48 6.66
C LEU A 103 -2.79 17.26 7.85
N ASP A 104 -3.71 16.65 8.60
CA ASP A 104 -4.44 17.33 9.67
C ASP A 104 -3.62 17.51 10.97
N ARG A 105 -2.65 16.61 11.21
CA ARG A 105 -1.82 16.62 12.43
C ARG A 105 -0.37 16.93 12.07
N LYS A 106 0.14 18.06 12.57
CA LYS A 106 1.54 18.47 12.49
C LYS A 106 2.22 18.26 13.83
N ILE A 107 3.28 17.48 13.86
CA ILE A 107 4.14 17.29 15.03
C ILE A 107 5.54 17.77 14.66
N GLU A 108 6.04 18.76 15.39
CA GLU A 108 7.40 19.26 15.21
C GLU A 108 8.33 18.63 16.25
N PHE A 109 9.53 18.26 15.81
CA PHE A 109 10.57 17.68 16.66
C PHE A 109 11.68 18.74 16.88
N PRO A 110 11.59 19.56 17.93
CA PRO A 110 12.61 20.55 18.22
C PRO A 110 13.90 19.88 18.72
N LEU A 111 15.00 20.65 18.71
CA LEU A 111 16.25 20.20 19.30
C LEU A 111 16.06 19.92 20.80
N PRO A 112 16.56 18.78 21.32
CA PRO A 112 16.36 18.43 22.72
C PRO A 112 17.17 19.34 23.65
N ASP A 113 16.57 19.68 24.80
CA ASP A 113 17.22 20.45 25.85
C ASP A 113 18.34 19.66 26.55
N ARG A 114 19.18 20.35 27.32
CA ARG A 114 20.30 19.74 28.07
C ARG A 114 19.84 18.61 29.00
N ARG A 115 18.60 18.64 29.51
CA ARG A 115 18.00 17.56 30.31
C ARG A 115 17.57 16.37 29.44
N GLN A 116 16.88 16.63 28.33
CA GLN A 116 16.42 15.60 27.38
C GLN A 116 17.60 14.89 26.69
N LYS A 117 18.62 15.64 26.27
CA LYS A 117 19.89 15.07 25.75
C LYS A 117 20.51 14.07 26.72
N ARG A 118 20.50 14.40 28.02
CA ARG A 118 21.03 13.53 29.08
C ARG A 118 20.18 12.27 29.26
N LEU A 119 18.85 12.39 29.12
CA LEU A 119 17.92 11.26 29.17
C LEU A 119 18.17 10.30 28.01
N VAL A 120 18.23 10.82 26.78
CA VAL A 120 18.51 10.02 25.57
C VAL A 120 19.86 9.31 25.71
N PHE A 121 20.91 10.04 26.10
CA PHE A 121 22.23 9.45 26.32
C PHE A 121 22.19 8.33 27.36
N ARG A 122 21.50 8.53 28.49
CA ARG A 122 21.35 7.51 29.53
C ARG A 122 20.60 6.28 29.01
N MET A 123 19.53 6.46 28.23
CA MET A 123 18.77 5.34 27.64
C MET A 123 19.62 4.53 26.66
N THR A 124 20.33 5.20 25.74
CA THR A 124 21.18 4.52 24.75
C THR A 124 22.31 3.75 25.41
N VAL A 125 23.00 4.36 26.38
CA VAL A 125 24.08 3.68 27.12
C VAL A 125 23.54 2.49 27.93
N PHE A 126 22.38 2.65 28.56
CA PHE A 126 21.76 1.58 29.34
C PHE A 126 21.33 0.38 28.47
N MET A 127 20.74 0.63 27.29
CA MET A 127 20.43 -0.44 26.33
C MET A 127 21.69 -1.16 25.84
N HIS A 128 22.76 -0.41 25.56
CA HIS A 128 24.00 -1.00 25.07
C HIS A 128 24.70 -1.87 26.12
N LEU A 129 24.68 -1.46 27.40
CA LEU A 129 25.22 -2.27 28.49
C LEU A 129 24.44 -3.57 28.70
N PHE A 130 23.13 -3.56 28.53
CA PHE A 130 22.27 -4.73 28.75
C PHE A 130 22.30 -5.72 27.58
N SER A 131 22.63 -5.26 26.37
CA SER A 131 22.82 -6.12 25.19
C SER A 131 24.16 -6.87 25.18
N LEU A 132 25.10 -6.49 26.05
CA LEU A 132 26.46 -7.07 26.13
C LEU A 132 26.64 -8.00 27.34
N GLY A 133 25.56 -8.30 28.08
CA GLY A 133 25.54 -9.21 29.23
C GLY A 133 24.79 -10.50 28.97
#